data_AF-A0A1X7I251-F1
#
_entry.id   AF-A0A1X7I251-F1
#
_cell.length_a   1.000
_cell.length_b   1.000
_cell.length_c   1.000
_cell.angle_alpha   90.00
_cell.angle_beta   90.00
_cell.angle_gamma   90.00
#
_symmetry.space_group_name_H-M   'P 1'
#
loop_
_entity.id
_entity.type
_entity.pdbx_description
1 polymer ?
#
loop_
_entity_poly.entity_id
_entity_poly.type
_entity_poly.pdbx_seq_one_letter_code
_entity_poly.pdbx_strand_id
1 'polypeptide(L)'
;MSSTTRNRRAKDPDRVKFNRGRLVILATVLLLAGATTLTTRLLQNQMASALVIIALIVVAVPAIGRALQLINRTVDDRYRGMRDANRAWAASIGGSFDATAAPPPPEISSIAFAEDRRVLVPVTASEVVSGDWRGRPFEAMHLSGYEKLRPGVDAKGRDVSTNLVYLALPHALPDLRIMSGSVARDYGRPMTEVIIPHDGVGGWWRIQSDDPTRSVALMNADVRELLNGWGSPIRIAATGRYLISYGDPTGDADAIAAQLDFLTAFADRIPRGALLGDAAD
;
A
#
# COMPACT_ATOMS: atom_id res chain seq x y z
N MET A 1 36.90 -28.06 34.09
CA MET A 1 35.45 -28.34 34.18
C MET A 1 34.80 -27.65 33.00
N SER A 2 34.46 -28.42 31.97
CA SER A 2 33.90 -27.96 30.70
C SER A 2 32.39 -28.19 30.72
N SER A 3 31.60 -27.13 30.68
CA SER A 3 30.13 -27.20 30.61
C SER A 3 29.70 -26.76 29.22
N THR A 4 29.48 -27.74 28.36
CA THR A 4 28.98 -27.59 27.00
C THR A 4 27.46 -27.42 27.02
N THR A 5 26.96 -26.18 26.93
CA THR A 5 25.51 -25.94 26.80
C THR A 5 25.12 -25.93 25.32
N ARG A 6 24.62 -27.09 24.85
CA ARG A 6 23.91 -27.26 23.57
C ARG A 6 22.70 -26.31 23.53
N ASN A 7 22.72 -25.33 22.64
CA ASN A 7 21.53 -24.56 22.32
C ASN A 7 20.87 -25.12 21.06
N ARG A 8 19.69 -25.74 21.26
CA ARG A 8 18.84 -26.30 20.20
C ARG A 8 18.36 -25.16 19.30
N ARG A 9 18.78 -25.17 18.03
CA ARG A 9 18.07 -24.46 16.96
C ARG A 9 16.66 -25.02 16.87
N ALA A 10 15.69 -24.31 17.43
CA ALA A 10 14.29 -24.46 17.08
C ALA A 10 14.17 -24.11 15.59
N LYS A 11 13.82 -25.13 14.80
CA LYS A 11 13.57 -25.01 13.37
C LYS A 11 12.21 -24.33 13.24
N ASP A 12 12.26 -23.02 13.01
CA ASP A 12 11.10 -22.15 12.81
C ASP A 12 10.18 -22.71 11.70
N PRO A 13 8.94 -23.14 12.01
CA PRO A 13 8.02 -23.71 11.04
C PRO A 13 7.38 -22.67 10.10
N ASP A 14 7.61 -21.37 10.29
CA ASP A 14 6.92 -20.31 9.55
C ASP A 14 7.61 -19.88 8.24
N ARG A 15 8.69 -20.56 7.83
CA ARG A 15 9.39 -20.28 6.55
C ARG A 15 8.80 -20.98 5.33
N VAL A 16 7.51 -21.28 5.36
CA VAL A 16 6.76 -21.82 4.22
C VAL A 16 5.47 -21.02 4.06
N LYS A 17 5.56 -19.70 3.80
CA LYS A 17 4.49 -18.96 3.11
C LYS A 17 4.43 -19.45 1.66
N PHE A 18 3.96 -20.68 1.49
CA PHE A 18 3.70 -21.30 0.21
C PHE A 18 2.60 -20.49 -0.46
N ASN A 19 2.98 -19.77 -1.52
CA ASN A 19 2.07 -19.03 -2.38
C ASN A 19 1.15 -20.03 -3.09
N ARG A 20 0.07 -20.46 -2.42
CA ARG A 20 -0.94 -21.39 -2.97
C ARG A 20 -1.49 -20.91 -4.31
N GLY A 21 -1.60 -19.59 -4.50
CA GLY A 21 -1.95 -18.98 -5.79
C GLY A 21 -0.93 -19.26 -6.90
N ARG A 22 0.38 -19.21 -6.62
CA ARG A 22 1.42 -19.59 -7.59
C ARG A 22 1.38 -21.08 -7.91
N LEU A 23 1.08 -21.94 -6.93
CA LEU A 23 0.95 -23.38 -7.14
C LEU A 23 -0.25 -23.72 -8.05
N VAL A 24 -1.39 -23.04 -7.87
CA VAL A 24 -2.58 -23.20 -8.72
C VAL A 24 -2.32 -22.69 -10.14
N ILE A 25 -1.65 -21.54 -10.29
CA ILE A 25 -1.25 -21.03 -11.61
C ILE A 25 -0.28 -21.99 -12.28
N LEU A 26 0.75 -22.49 -11.58
CA LEU A 26 1.68 -23.47 -12.12
C LEU A 26 0.96 -24.76 -12.53
N ALA A 27 0.04 -25.26 -11.71
CA ALA A 27 -0.73 -26.46 -12.02
C ALA A 27 -1.64 -26.27 -13.24
N THR A 28 -2.24 -25.08 -13.39
CA THR A 28 -3.09 -24.74 -14.53
C THR A 28 -2.26 -24.60 -15.81
N VAL A 29 -1.08 -23.98 -15.74
CA VAL A 29 -0.14 -23.87 -16.86
C VAL A 29 0.41 -25.25 -17.25
N LEU A 30 0.72 -26.12 -16.28
CA LEU A 30 1.15 -27.51 -16.52
C LEU A 30 0.03 -28.35 -17.14
N LEU A 31 -1.22 -28.17 -16.71
CA LEU A 31 -2.39 -28.82 -17.33
C LEU A 31 -2.62 -28.35 -18.77
N LEU A 32 -2.49 -27.04 -19.03
CA LEU A 32 -2.59 -26.46 -20.37
C LEU A 32 -1.43 -26.91 -21.28
N ALA A 33 -0.20 -26.98 -20.75
CA ALA A 33 0.98 -27.43 -21.48
C ALA A 33 0.96 -28.95 -21.75
N GLY A 34 0.43 -29.74 -20.82
CA GLY A 34 0.20 -31.18 -21.00
C GLY A 34 -0.93 -31.46 -22.01
N ALA A 35 -1.99 -30.64 -22.00
CA ALA A 35 -3.06 -30.73 -22.98
C ALA A 35 -2.55 -30.41 -24.40
N THR A 36 -1.69 -29.41 -24.58
CA THR A 36 -1.13 -29.06 -25.91
C THR A 36 -0.17 -30.11 -26.47
N THR A 37 0.59 -30.80 -25.61
CA THR A 37 1.45 -31.93 -26.03
C THR A 37 0.66 -33.20 -26.36
N LEU A 38 -0.50 -33.42 -25.73
CA LEU A 38 -1.40 -34.52 -26.05
C LEU A 38 -2.16 -34.28 -27.37
N THR A 39 -2.60 -33.04 -27.62
CA THR A 39 -3.30 -32.67 -28.87
C THR A 39 -2.41 -32.77 -30.10
N THR A 40 -1.10 -32.50 -29.97
CA THR A 40 -0.15 -32.64 -31.09
C THR A 40 0.09 -34.08 -31.52
N ARG A 41 -0.08 -35.06 -30.62
CA ARG A 41 0.02 -36.50 -30.95
C ARG A 41 -1.29 -37.12 -31.45
N LEU A 42 -2.44 -36.55 -31.07
CA LEU A 42 -3.77 -37.08 -31.44
C LEU A 42 -4.27 -36.64 -32.83
N LEU A 43 -3.64 -35.62 -33.43
CA LEU A 43 -4.00 -35.04 -34.74
C LEU A 43 -3.95 -36.02 -35.94
N GLN A 44 -3.48 -37.26 -35.76
CA GLN A 44 -3.60 -38.32 -36.77
C GLN A 44 -4.98 -39.00 -36.81
N ASN A 45 -5.83 -38.82 -35.79
CA ASN A 45 -7.21 -39.31 -35.75
C ASN A 45 -8.15 -38.16 -35.34
N GLN A 46 -8.76 -37.51 -36.33
CA GLN A 46 -9.54 -36.28 -36.11
C GLN A 46 -10.76 -36.46 -35.18
N MET A 47 -11.38 -37.64 -35.17
CA MET A 47 -12.51 -37.97 -34.30
C MET A 47 -12.10 -38.19 -32.84
N ALA A 48 -10.95 -38.85 -32.60
CA ALA A 48 -10.44 -39.09 -31.25
C ALA A 48 -9.92 -37.79 -30.60
N SER A 49 -9.32 -36.90 -31.41
CA SER A 49 -8.88 -35.57 -30.95
C SER A 49 -10.04 -34.71 -30.44
N ALA A 50 -11.16 -34.68 -31.16
CA ALA A 50 -12.32 -33.88 -30.77
C ALA A 50 -12.94 -34.37 -29.45
N LEU A 51 -13.07 -35.68 -29.26
CA LEU A 51 -13.61 -36.26 -28.02
C LEU A 51 -12.70 -36.01 -26.81
N VAL A 52 -11.37 -36.10 -26.99
CA VAL A 52 -10.41 -35.80 -25.91
C VAL A 52 -10.43 -34.31 -25.54
N ILE A 53 -10.53 -33.42 -26.52
CA ILE A 53 -10.68 -31.97 -26.26
C ILE A 53 -11.99 -31.67 -25.55
N ILE A 54 -13.11 -32.25 -25.98
CA ILE A 54 -14.41 -32.10 -25.32
C ILE A 54 -14.35 -32.63 -23.88
N ALA A 55 -13.77 -33.82 -23.66
CA ALA A 55 -13.60 -34.39 -22.33
C ALA A 55 -12.72 -33.50 -21.43
N LEU A 56 -11.63 -32.95 -21.96
CA LEU A 56 -10.76 -32.00 -21.26
C LEU A 56 -11.52 -30.71 -20.90
N ILE A 57 -12.33 -30.16 -21.81
CA ILE A 57 -13.14 -28.96 -21.52
C ILE A 57 -14.18 -29.26 -20.44
N VAL A 58 -14.91 -30.37 -20.56
CA VAL A 58 -15.96 -30.78 -19.61
C VAL A 58 -15.40 -31.02 -18.21
N VAL A 59 -14.16 -31.49 -18.08
CA VAL A 59 -13.51 -31.72 -16.78
C VAL A 59 -12.76 -30.48 -16.26
N ALA A 60 -12.04 -29.78 -17.12
CA ALA A 60 -11.19 -28.65 -16.72
C ALA A 60 -12.00 -27.39 -16.41
N VAL A 61 -13.07 -27.09 -17.15
CA VAL A 61 -13.87 -25.87 -16.94
C VAL A 61 -14.52 -25.85 -15.55
N PRO A 62 -15.18 -26.92 -15.06
CA PRO A 62 -15.70 -26.97 -13.70
C PRO A 62 -14.61 -26.92 -12.63
N ALA A 63 -13.45 -27.52 -12.86
CA ALA A 63 -12.32 -27.49 -11.93
C ALA A 63 -11.73 -26.08 -11.80
N ILE A 64 -11.55 -25.37 -12.92
CA ILE A 64 -11.13 -23.96 -12.95
C ILE A 64 -12.18 -23.09 -12.24
N GLY A 65 -13.47 -23.30 -12.53
CA GLY A 65 -14.57 -22.59 -11.87
C GLY A 65 -14.56 -22.77 -10.35
N ARG A 66 -14.37 -24.00 -9.85
CA ARG A 66 -14.23 -24.28 -8.41
C ARG A 66 -12.97 -23.64 -7.82
N ALA A 67 -11.85 -23.68 -8.53
CA ALA A 67 -10.59 -23.05 -8.07
C ALA A 67 -10.75 -21.53 -7.95
N LEU A 68 -11.37 -20.87 -8.92
CA LEU A 68 -11.68 -19.44 -8.87
C LEU A 68 -12.66 -19.11 -7.72
N GLN A 69 -13.69 -19.92 -7.51
CA GLN A 69 -14.61 -19.76 -6.38
C GLN A 69 -13.90 -19.88 -5.03
N LEU A 70 -12.99 -20.85 -4.88
CA LEU A 70 -12.17 -21.03 -3.67
C LEU A 70 -11.23 -19.85 -3.43
N ILE A 71 -10.58 -19.34 -4.48
CA ILE A 71 -9.74 -18.14 -4.41
C ILE A 71 -10.58 -16.94 -3.96
N ASN A 72 -11.73 -16.71 -4.60
CA ASN A 72 -12.60 -15.59 -4.24
C ASN A 72 -13.11 -15.68 -2.81
N ARG A 73 -13.55 -16.85 -2.34
CA ARG A 73 -13.94 -17.04 -0.92
C ARG A 73 -12.81 -16.74 0.04
N THR A 74 -11.59 -17.20 -0.27
CA THR A 74 -10.41 -16.95 0.59
C THR A 74 -10.08 -15.46 0.65
N VAL A 75 -10.28 -14.74 -0.45
CA VAL A 75 -10.09 -13.29 -0.53
C VAL A 75 -11.16 -12.57 0.28
N ASP A 76 -12.43 -12.92 0.11
CA ASP A 76 -13.56 -12.35 0.85
C ASP A 76 -13.41 -12.58 2.37
N ASP A 77 -13.05 -13.79 2.79
CA ASP A 77 -12.83 -14.12 4.20
C ASP A 77 -11.64 -13.35 4.78
N ARG A 78 -10.58 -13.16 3.99
CA ARG A 78 -9.43 -12.33 4.41
C ARG A 78 -9.82 -10.87 4.59
N TYR A 79 -10.58 -10.29 3.66
CA TYR A 79 -11.05 -8.91 3.77
C TYR A 79 -12.03 -8.73 4.93
N ARG A 80 -12.90 -9.70 5.19
CA ARG A 80 -13.76 -9.69 6.39
C ARG A 80 -12.94 -9.72 7.67
N GLY A 81 -11.98 -10.64 7.77
CA GLY A 81 -11.11 -10.74 8.95
C GLY A 81 -10.34 -9.44 9.21
N MET A 82 -9.84 -8.79 8.15
CA MET A 82 -9.18 -7.49 8.24
C MET A 82 -10.13 -6.39 8.70
N ARG A 83 -11.35 -6.32 8.15
CA ARG A 83 -12.37 -5.34 8.58
C ARG A 83 -12.74 -5.50 10.04
N ASP A 84 -12.95 -6.73 10.48
CA ASP A 84 -13.31 -7.02 11.86
C ASP A 84 -12.14 -6.69 12.81
N ALA A 85 -10.91 -6.96 12.39
CA ALA A 85 -9.71 -6.57 13.12
C ALA A 85 -9.57 -5.03 13.21
N ASN A 86 -9.75 -4.30 12.11
CA ASN A 86 -9.71 -2.84 12.10
C ASN A 86 -10.83 -2.23 12.95
N ARG A 87 -12.03 -2.79 12.91
CA ARG A 87 -13.15 -2.37 13.78
C ARG A 87 -12.84 -2.59 15.25
N ALA A 88 -12.31 -3.77 15.60
CA ALA A 88 -11.94 -4.09 16.98
C ALA A 88 -10.80 -3.19 17.48
N TRP A 89 -9.80 -2.95 16.63
CA TRP A 89 -8.69 -2.05 16.94
C TRP A 89 -9.15 -0.61 17.12
N ALA A 90 -9.97 -0.07 16.21
CA ALA A 90 -10.57 1.25 16.32
C ALA A 90 -11.30 1.43 17.66
N ALA A 91 -12.12 0.45 18.05
CA ALA A 91 -12.80 0.47 19.34
C ALA A 91 -11.83 0.43 20.53
N SER A 92 -10.73 -0.34 20.43
CA SER A 92 -9.73 -0.47 21.50
C SER A 92 -8.99 0.83 21.81
N ILE A 93 -8.90 1.73 20.83
CA ILE A 93 -8.27 3.05 20.97
C ILE A 93 -9.29 4.18 21.18
N GLY A 94 -10.58 3.84 21.41
CA GLY A 94 -11.65 4.83 21.57
C GLY A 94 -12.01 5.57 20.28
N GLY A 95 -11.58 5.07 19.12
CA GLY A 95 -11.91 5.59 17.81
C GLY A 95 -13.22 5.01 17.25
N SER A 96 -13.46 5.26 15.98
CA SER A 96 -14.62 4.75 15.23
C SER A 96 -14.20 4.04 13.95
N PHE A 97 -15.07 3.14 13.48
CA PHE A 97 -14.89 2.42 12.23
C PHE A 97 -16.15 2.57 11.38
N ASP A 98 -15.98 3.08 10.17
CA ASP A 98 -17.04 3.21 9.17
C ASP A 98 -16.71 2.37 7.94
N ALA A 99 -17.63 1.47 7.57
CA ALA A 99 -17.43 0.61 6.40
C ALA A 99 -17.35 1.43 5.09
N THR A 100 -18.03 2.58 5.05
CA THR A 100 -18.10 3.51 3.93
C THR A 100 -18.21 4.92 4.46
N ALA A 101 -17.45 5.86 3.89
CA ALA A 101 -17.52 7.27 4.23
C ALA A 101 -17.43 8.14 2.97
N ALA A 102 -17.66 9.44 3.15
CA ALA A 102 -17.33 10.42 2.12
C ALA A 102 -15.80 10.37 1.82
N PRO A 103 -15.38 10.67 0.59
CA PRO A 103 -13.96 10.82 0.30
C PRO A 103 -13.35 11.92 1.18
N PRO A 104 -12.07 11.82 1.54
CA PRO A 104 -11.38 12.84 2.32
C PRO A 104 -11.27 14.14 1.51
N PRO A 105 -10.86 15.24 2.16
CA PRO A 105 -10.62 16.50 1.46
C PRO A 105 -9.80 16.34 0.16
N PRO A 106 -10.10 17.12 -0.90
CA PRO A 106 -9.42 17.01 -2.19
C PRO A 106 -7.88 17.06 -2.09
N GLU A 107 -7.34 17.85 -1.18
CA GLU A 107 -5.91 17.96 -0.92
C GLU A 107 -5.28 16.62 -0.49
N ILE A 108 -5.94 15.85 0.38
CA ILE A 108 -5.47 14.54 0.86
C ILE A 108 -5.58 13.51 -0.26
N SER A 109 -6.74 13.46 -0.93
CA SER A 109 -6.97 12.49 -2.00
C SER A 109 -6.08 12.72 -3.23
N SER A 110 -5.75 13.97 -3.54
CA SER A 110 -4.85 14.33 -4.65
C SER A 110 -3.41 13.87 -4.42
N ILE A 111 -2.97 13.72 -3.16
CA ILE A 111 -1.64 13.23 -2.82
C ILE A 111 -1.50 11.74 -3.10
N ALA A 112 -2.52 10.96 -2.78
CA ALA A 112 -2.51 9.52 -2.97
C ALA A 112 -2.76 9.13 -4.45
N PHE A 113 -3.35 10.03 -5.24
CA PHE A 113 -3.82 9.76 -6.61
C PHE A 113 -3.50 10.90 -7.62
N ALA A 114 -2.29 11.41 -7.71
CA ALA A 114 -1.88 12.26 -8.83
C ALA A 114 -0.59 11.81 -9.54
N GLU A 115 -0.65 11.03 -10.62
CA GLU A 115 0.47 11.01 -11.60
C GLU A 115 -0.04 11.14 -13.03
N ASP A 116 0.53 12.14 -13.69
CA ASP A 116 0.76 12.27 -15.11
C ASP A 116 -0.41 11.92 -16.05
N ARG A 117 -1.17 12.97 -16.43
CA ARG A 117 -2.10 13.08 -17.58
C ARG A 117 -3.45 12.40 -17.48
N ARG A 118 -3.71 11.61 -16.45
CA ARG A 118 -5.01 10.99 -16.19
C ARG A 118 -5.53 11.50 -14.87
N VAL A 119 -6.51 12.40 -14.90
CA VAL A 119 -7.21 12.86 -13.68
C VAL A 119 -7.70 11.60 -12.96
N LEU A 120 -7.17 11.31 -11.77
CA LEU A 120 -7.71 10.25 -10.93
C LEU A 120 -8.81 10.88 -10.08
N VAL A 121 -10.00 10.29 -10.10
CA VAL A 121 -11.11 10.74 -9.28
C VAL A 121 -11.24 9.78 -8.10
N PRO A 122 -10.99 10.21 -6.86
CA PRO A 122 -11.41 9.43 -5.70
C PRO A 122 -12.93 9.38 -5.71
N VAL A 123 -13.49 8.17 -5.71
CA VAL A 123 -14.95 7.98 -5.76
C VAL A 123 -15.48 7.61 -4.39
N THR A 124 -14.73 6.79 -3.65
CA THR A 124 -15.18 6.29 -2.35
C THR A 124 -14.03 6.14 -1.38
N ALA A 125 -14.34 6.40 -0.11
CA ALA A 125 -13.58 5.93 1.03
C ALA A 125 -14.32 4.76 1.67
N SER A 126 -13.59 3.74 2.04
CA SER A 126 -14.11 2.56 2.74
C SER A 126 -13.18 2.14 3.85
N GLU A 127 -13.71 1.38 4.81
CA GLU A 127 -12.93 0.86 5.93
C GLU A 127 -12.22 1.98 6.70
N VAL A 128 -12.95 3.08 6.91
CA VAL A 128 -12.41 4.28 7.54
C VAL A 128 -12.30 4.04 9.03
N VAL A 129 -11.10 4.18 9.55
CA VAL A 129 -10.82 4.23 10.99
C VAL A 129 -10.48 5.66 11.35
N SER A 130 -11.17 6.24 12.32
CA SER A 130 -10.90 7.59 12.81
C SER A 130 -10.70 7.58 14.33
N GLY A 131 -9.91 8.50 14.84
CA GLY A 131 -9.68 8.60 16.28
C GLY A 131 -8.59 9.60 16.64
N ASP A 132 -8.04 9.43 17.84
CA ASP A 132 -6.89 10.16 18.33
C ASP A 132 -5.69 9.21 18.49
N TRP A 133 -4.53 9.62 17.98
CA TRP A 133 -3.28 8.90 18.18
C TRP A 133 -2.27 9.83 18.85
N ARG A 134 -1.97 9.55 20.13
CA ARG A 134 -1.02 10.33 20.94
C ARG A 134 -1.36 11.84 20.98
N GLY A 135 -2.63 12.18 21.10
CA GLY A 135 -3.13 13.56 21.21
C GLY A 135 -3.32 14.27 19.87
N ARG A 136 -3.31 13.53 18.75
CA ARG A 136 -3.49 14.06 17.41
C ARG A 136 -4.62 13.32 16.69
N PRO A 137 -5.60 14.04 16.12
CA PRO A 137 -6.63 13.44 15.29
C PRO A 137 -6.02 12.74 14.07
N PHE A 138 -6.55 11.57 13.72
CA PHE A 138 -6.13 10.85 12.53
C PHE A 138 -7.32 10.18 11.84
N GLU A 139 -7.13 9.87 10.55
CA GLU A 139 -7.96 8.89 9.85
C GLU A 139 -7.09 7.96 9.01
N ALA A 140 -7.51 6.70 8.95
CA ALA A 140 -6.99 5.68 8.06
C ALA A 140 -8.12 5.18 7.17
N MET A 141 -7.88 4.93 5.90
CA MET A 141 -8.93 4.51 4.98
C MET A 141 -8.38 3.77 3.76
N HIS A 142 -9.23 2.95 3.17
CA HIS A 142 -9.05 2.45 1.82
C HIS A 142 -9.75 3.39 0.84
N LEU A 143 -8.96 4.07 0.01
CA LEU A 143 -9.50 4.85 -1.09
C LEU A 143 -9.58 4.05 -2.38
N SER A 144 -10.68 4.22 -3.10
CA SER A 144 -10.83 3.71 -4.45
C SER A 144 -11.29 4.79 -5.42
N GLY A 145 -10.82 4.66 -6.65
CA GLY A 145 -11.08 5.60 -7.72
C GLY A 145 -10.78 4.99 -9.09
N TYR A 146 -10.70 5.83 -10.10
CA TYR A 146 -10.37 5.41 -11.45
C TYR A 146 -9.54 6.44 -12.20
N GLU A 147 -8.74 5.96 -13.15
CA GLU A 147 -8.06 6.80 -14.12
C GLU A 147 -9.05 7.39 -15.12
N LYS A 148 -9.07 8.71 -15.32
CA LYS A 148 -9.69 9.28 -16.51
C LYS A 148 -8.83 8.97 -17.73
N LEU A 149 -9.43 8.40 -18.78
CA LEU A 149 -8.70 8.08 -20.01
C LEU A 149 -8.12 9.33 -20.69
N ARG A 150 -8.80 10.47 -20.57
CA ARG A 150 -8.37 11.79 -21.06
C ARG A 150 -8.90 12.90 -20.14
N PRO A 151 -8.18 14.03 -20.00
CA PRO A 151 -8.73 15.22 -19.34
C PRO A 151 -10.05 15.65 -19.99
N GLY A 152 -11.06 15.99 -19.19
CA GLY A 152 -12.37 16.46 -19.68
C GLY A 152 -13.31 15.41 -20.26
N VAL A 153 -12.94 14.11 -20.25
CA VAL A 153 -13.80 13.01 -20.69
C VAL A 153 -14.14 12.13 -19.50
N ASP A 154 -15.43 11.88 -19.25
CA ASP A 154 -15.89 11.02 -18.15
C ASP A 154 -15.77 9.51 -18.43
N ALA A 155 -14.96 9.16 -19.43
CA ALA A 155 -14.67 7.77 -19.75
C ALA A 155 -13.74 7.17 -18.69
N LYS A 156 -14.29 6.21 -17.94
CA LYS A 156 -13.61 5.43 -16.92
C LYS A 156 -12.50 4.57 -17.53
N GLY A 157 -11.28 4.77 -17.05
CA GLY A 157 -10.12 3.95 -17.35
C GLY A 157 -9.95 2.83 -16.33
N ARG A 158 -8.73 2.65 -15.83
CA ARG A 158 -8.38 1.58 -14.88
C ARG A 158 -8.82 1.95 -13.46
N ASP A 159 -9.38 0.98 -12.73
CA ASP A 159 -9.63 1.10 -11.30
C ASP A 159 -8.30 1.19 -10.53
N VAL A 160 -8.23 2.17 -9.63
CA VAL A 160 -7.07 2.39 -8.77
C VAL A 160 -7.53 2.42 -7.32
N SER A 161 -6.71 1.87 -6.44
CA SER A 161 -7.00 1.89 -5.01
C SER A 161 -5.71 1.94 -4.20
N THR A 162 -5.81 2.51 -3.01
CA THR A 162 -4.68 2.69 -2.10
C THR A 162 -5.18 2.78 -0.67
N ASN A 163 -4.43 2.19 0.25
CA ASN A 163 -4.61 2.49 1.67
C ASN A 163 -3.83 3.76 2.00
N LEU A 164 -4.42 4.58 2.86
CA LEU A 164 -3.77 5.77 3.38
C LEU A 164 -4.08 5.96 4.85
N VAL A 165 -3.17 6.66 5.52
CA VAL A 165 -3.30 7.12 6.89
C VAL A 165 -2.91 8.58 6.90
N TYR A 166 -3.73 9.46 7.45
CA TYR A 166 -3.36 10.85 7.69
C TYR A 166 -3.50 11.26 9.14
N LEU A 167 -2.54 12.06 9.58
CA LEU A 167 -2.43 12.61 10.92
C LEU A 167 -2.56 14.14 10.83
N ALA A 168 -3.47 14.72 11.61
CA ALA A 168 -3.61 16.15 11.72
C ALA A 168 -2.45 16.75 12.53
N LEU A 169 -1.96 17.90 12.08
CA LEU A 169 -0.89 18.66 12.69
C LEU A 169 -1.42 19.95 13.32
N PRO A 170 -0.81 20.41 14.42
CA PRO A 170 -1.14 21.71 14.99
C PRO A 170 -0.72 22.89 14.08
N HIS A 171 0.34 22.69 13.28
CA HIS A 171 0.89 23.70 12.39
C HIS A 171 1.00 23.17 10.96
N ALA A 172 0.98 24.07 9.99
CA ALA A 172 1.08 23.69 8.59
C ALA A 172 2.55 23.42 8.19
N LEU A 173 2.75 22.51 7.24
CA LEU A 173 4.03 22.19 6.63
C LEU A 173 4.05 22.60 5.16
N PRO A 174 5.24 22.88 4.59
CA PRO A 174 5.35 22.98 3.14
C PRO A 174 4.90 21.69 2.47
N ASP A 175 4.31 21.81 1.29
CA ASP A 175 4.01 20.66 0.45
C ASP A 175 5.32 19.90 0.17
N LEU A 176 5.37 18.66 0.64
CA LEU A 176 6.56 17.81 0.52
C LEU A 176 6.18 16.36 0.35
N ARG A 177 7.07 15.58 -0.27
CA ARG A 177 6.96 14.14 -0.44
C ARG A 177 8.29 13.47 -0.14
N ILE A 178 8.23 12.37 0.61
CA ILE A 178 9.38 11.55 1.01
C ILE A 178 9.07 10.12 0.61
N MET A 179 9.95 9.52 -0.18
CA MET A 179 9.76 8.18 -0.72
C MET A 179 11.02 7.36 -0.51
N SER A 180 10.86 6.12 -0.03
CA SER A 180 11.98 5.18 -0.04
C SER A 180 12.33 4.77 -1.48
N GLY A 181 13.59 4.50 -1.76
CA GLY A 181 14.13 4.21 -3.09
C GLY A 181 13.70 2.85 -3.62
N SER A 182 13.17 1.99 -2.75
CA SER A 182 12.49 0.75 -3.12
C SER A 182 11.08 0.95 -3.69
N VAL A 183 10.52 2.16 -3.61
CA VAL A 183 9.22 2.49 -4.19
C VAL A 183 9.36 2.57 -5.71
N ALA A 184 8.94 1.49 -6.39
CA ALA A 184 9.07 1.38 -7.84
C ALA A 184 8.18 2.36 -8.63
N ARG A 185 7.04 2.77 -8.06
CA ARG A 185 6.08 3.72 -8.67
C ARG A 185 5.41 4.53 -7.59
N ASP A 186 5.23 5.82 -7.83
CA ASP A 186 4.54 6.71 -6.91
C ASP A 186 3.63 7.67 -7.65
N TYR A 187 2.33 7.41 -7.55
CA TYR A 187 1.31 8.15 -8.24
C TYR A 187 0.92 9.45 -7.54
N GLY A 188 1.78 10.10 -6.78
CA GLY A 188 1.49 11.39 -6.14
C GLY A 188 1.96 12.59 -6.97
N ARG A 189 1.38 13.78 -6.68
CA ARG A 189 1.56 15.01 -7.47
C ARG A 189 3.04 15.31 -7.76
N PRO A 190 3.46 15.50 -9.02
CA PRO A 190 4.85 15.79 -9.34
C PRO A 190 5.30 17.08 -8.66
N MET A 191 6.46 17.02 -8.01
CA MET A 191 7.09 18.12 -7.26
C MET A 191 8.58 18.17 -7.60
N THR A 192 9.21 19.31 -7.34
CA THR A 192 10.65 19.50 -7.59
C THR A 192 11.46 18.63 -6.64
N GLU A 193 12.41 17.86 -7.17
CA GLU A 193 13.30 17.05 -6.33
C GLU A 193 14.25 17.95 -5.52
N VAL A 194 14.32 17.69 -4.22
CA VAL A 194 15.17 18.43 -3.29
C VAL A 194 16.45 17.63 -3.09
N ILE A 195 17.57 18.21 -3.52
CA ILE A 195 18.89 17.61 -3.30
C ILE A 195 19.28 17.85 -1.84
N ILE A 196 19.25 16.78 -1.05
CA ILE A 196 19.74 16.83 0.34
C ILE A 196 21.21 16.43 0.33
N PRO A 197 22.10 17.24 0.92
CA PRO A 197 23.49 16.88 1.06
C PRO A 197 23.62 15.48 1.70
N HIS A 198 24.54 14.67 1.16
CA HIS A 198 24.66 13.24 1.43
C HIS A 198 25.10 12.86 2.86
N ASP A 199 25.22 13.83 3.77
CA ASP A 199 25.77 13.69 5.11
C ASP A 199 24.80 13.04 6.13
N GLY A 200 23.83 12.24 5.69
CA GLY A 200 23.09 11.44 6.68
C GLY A 200 21.85 10.71 6.20
N VAL A 201 21.19 11.10 5.12
CA VAL A 201 20.14 10.24 4.54
C VAL A 201 20.86 9.33 3.57
N GLY A 202 20.90 8.02 3.82
CA GLY A 202 21.41 7.11 2.80
C GLY A 202 20.71 7.42 1.47
N GLY A 203 21.37 7.26 0.32
CA GLY A 203 20.79 7.51 -1.02
C GLY A 203 19.53 6.69 -1.36
N TRP A 204 18.97 6.04 -0.34
CA TRP A 204 17.71 5.35 -0.24
C TRP A 204 16.49 6.25 -0.16
N TRP A 205 16.56 7.56 0.11
CA TRP A 205 15.34 8.39 0.17
C TRP A 205 15.33 9.45 -0.93
N ARG A 206 14.18 9.57 -1.60
CA ARG A 206 13.89 10.64 -2.55
C ARG A 206 12.95 11.63 -1.91
N ILE A 207 13.29 12.91 -1.99
CA ILE A 207 12.52 14.00 -1.38
C ILE A 207 12.13 14.99 -2.47
N GLN A 208 10.86 15.39 -2.49
CA GLN A 208 10.35 16.38 -3.43
C GLN A 208 9.55 17.44 -2.66
N SER A 209 9.58 18.69 -3.10
CA SER A 209 8.84 19.78 -2.47
C SER A 209 8.65 20.97 -3.41
N ASP A 210 7.59 21.74 -3.15
CA ASP A 210 7.39 23.05 -3.77
C ASP A 210 8.18 24.17 -3.06
N ASP A 211 8.70 23.92 -1.85
CA ASP A 211 9.60 24.81 -1.12
C ASP A 211 10.88 24.03 -0.71
N PRO A 212 11.87 23.95 -1.63
CA PRO A 212 13.12 23.24 -1.35
C PRO A 212 13.87 23.78 -0.13
N THR A 213 13.80 25.09 0.13
CA THR A 213 14.54 25.72 1.23
C THR A 213 14.00 25.24 2.59
N ARG A 214 12.68 25.29 2.79
CA ARG A 214 12.05 24.78 4.02
C ARG A 214 12.18 23.27 4.15
N SER A 215 12.10 22.54 3.03
CA SER A 215 12.27 21.08 3.05
C SER A 215 13.67 20.64 3.43
N VAL A 216 14.71 21.37 3.02
CA VAL A 216 16.08 21.15 3.52
C VAL A 216 16.15 21.42 5.03
N ALA A 217 15.55 22.51 5.51
CA ALA A 217 15.52 22.82 6.95
C ALA A 217 14.78 21.76 7.78
N LEU A 218 13.73 21.14 7.22
CA LEU A 218 13.00 20.03 7.85
C LEU A 218 13.89 18.80 8.06
N MET A 219 14.87 18.58 7.19
CA MET A 219 15.70 17.37 7.15
C MET A 219 16.92 17.47 8.07
N ASN A 220 16.66 17.84 9.33
CA ASN A 220 17.66 17.89 10.39
C ASN A 220 18.18 16.49 10.78
N ALA A 221 19.19 16.41 11.64
CA ALA A 221 19.79 15.13 12.04
C ALA A 221 18.76 14.12 12.60
N ASP A 222 17.81 14.57 13.43
CA ASP A 222 16.81 13.70 14.07
C ASP A 222 15.82 13.10 13.07
N VAL A 223 15.36 13.89 12.09
CA VAL A 223 14.48 13.42 11.02
C VAL A 223 15.22 12.42 10.12
N ARG A 224 16.48 12.70 9.80
CA ARG A 224 17.32 11.79 9.00
C ARG A 224 17.55 10.46 9.72
N GLU A 225 17.83 10.51 11.03
CA GLU A 225 17.97 9.31 11.86
C GLU A 225 16.67 8.50 11.89
N LEU A 226 15.53 9.16 12.09
CA LEU A 226 14.22 8.51 12.06
C LEU A 226 13.95 7.81 10.73
N LEU A 227 14.22 8.49 9.60
CA LEU A 227 14.04 7.92 8.26
C LEU A 227 14.97 6.73 8.02
N ASN A 228 16.23 6.78 8.45
CA ASN A 228 17.15 5.65 8.30
C ASN A 228 16.81 4.47 9.22
N GLY A 229 16.28 4.74 10.41
CA GLY A 229 15.78 3.72 11.33
C GLY A 229 14.51 3.04 10.83
N TRP A 230 13.80 3.67 9.89
CA TRP A 230 12.59 3.12 9.30
C TRP A 230 12.90 2.04 8.27
N GLY A 231 12.70 0.78 8.64
CA GLY A 231 13.02 -0.38 7.81
C GLY A 231 11.97 -0.77 6.76
N SER A 232 10.85 -0.04 6.66
CA SER A 232 9.74 -0.39 5.76
C SER A 232 9.61 0.59 4.59
N PRO A 233 9.37 0.11 3.35
CA PRO A 233 9.02 0.99 2.24
C PRO A 233 7.78 1.80 2.56
N ILE A 234 7.92 3.12 2.59
CA ILE A 234 6.81 4.04 2.87
C ILE A 234 6.87 5.22 1.90
N ARG A 235 5.68 5.76 1.60
CA ARG A 235 5.52 7.06 0.96
C ARG A 235 4.88 7.96 2.00
N ILE A 236 5.48 9.12 2.21
CA ILE A 236 5.01 10.14 3.12
C ILE A 236 4.81 11.41 2.31
N ALA A 237 3.75 12.13 2.58
CA ALA A 237 3.54 13.47 2.07
C ALA A 237 3.10 14.39 3.20
N ALA A 238 3.39 15.68 3.04
CA ALA A 238 2.74 16.72 3.82
C ALA A 238 1.98 17.65 2.88
N THR A 239 0.80 18.08 3.32
CA THR A 239 0.10 19.22 2.72
C THR A 239 -0.73 19.92 3.77
N GLY A 240 -0.66 21.24 3.78
CA GLY A 240 -1.31 22.06 4.80
C GLY A 240 -0.99 21.53 6.20
N ARG A 241 -2.02 21.11 6.94
CA ARG A 241 -1.91 20.60 8.32
C ARG A 241 -1.97 19.07 8.41
N TYR A 242 -1.60 18.35 7.36
CA TYR A 242 -1.67 16.89 7.35
C TYR A 242 -0.32 16.28 7.00
N LEU A 243 0.05 15.25 7.76
CA LEU A 243 1.01 14.24 7.30
C LEU A 243 0.25 13.02 6.83
N ILE A 244 0.64 12.48 5.68
CA ILE A 244 -0.09 11.41 5.01
C ILE A 244 0.91 10.30 4.69
N SER A 245 0.62 9.08 5.12
CA SER A 245 1.24 7.86 4.61
C SER A 245 0.31 7.17 3.62
N TYR A 246 0.84 6.65 2.52
CA TYR A 246 0.01 6.01 1.51
C TYR A 246 0.72 4.93 0.69
N GLY A 247 -0.09 4.09 0.04
CA GLY A 247 0.37 3.01 -0.83
C GLY A 247 0.82 1.77 -0.07
N ASP A 248 0.32 1.60 1.16
CA ASP A 248 0.46 0.38 1.94
C ASP A 248 -0.46 -0.72 1.39
N PRO A 249 0.05 -1.93 1.14
CA PRO A 249 -0.75 -2.96 0.48
C PRO A 249 -1.71 -3.69 1.42
N THR A 250 -1.57 -3.60 2.75
CA THR A 250 -2.39 -4.38 3.68
C THR A 250 -3.55 -3.58 4.25
N GLY A 251 -3.30 -2.38 4.78
CA GLY A 251 -4.33 -1.56 5.44
C GLY A 251 -4.90 -2.21 6.70
N ASP A 252 -4.15 -3.13 7.32
CA ASP A 252 -4.54 -3.76 8.58
C ASP A 252 -4.15 -2.89 9.79
N ALA A 253 -4.75 -3.19 10.94
CA ALA A 253 -4.58 -2.44 12.17
C ALA A 253 -3.10 -2.27 12.59
N ASP A 254 -2.28 -3.32 12.41
CA ASP A 254 -0.86 -3.28 12.74
C ASP A 254 -0.10 -2.33 11.81
N ALA A 255 -0.38 -2.37 10.49
CA ALA A 255 0.20 -1.44 9.53
C ALA A 255 -0.24 0.00 9.78
N ILE A 256 -1.52 0.23 10.09
CA ILE A 256 -2.06 1.55 10.43
C ILE A 256 -1.36 2.10 11.68
N ALA A 257 -1.29 1.30 12.76
CA ALA A 257 -0.64 1.70 14.01
C ALA A 257 0.86 2.03 13.80
N ALA A 258 1.58 1.19 13.05
CA ALA A 258 2.99 1.44 12.73
C ALA A 258 3.18 2.74 11.93
N GLN A 259 2.28 3.03 10.97
CA GLN A 259 2.31 4.28 10.23
C GLN A 259 2.01 5.48 11.12
N LEU A 260 1.00 5.40 12.00
CA LEU A 260 0.69 6.47 12.95
C LEU A 260 1.83 6.75 13.93
N ASP A 261 2.50 5.69 14.41
CA ASP A 261 3.69 5.80 15.24
C ASP A 261 4.82 6.53 14.50
N PHE A 262 5.07 6.16 13.24
CA PHE A 262 6.04 6.85 12.41
C PHE A 262 5.65 8.31 12.16
N LEU A 263 4.41 8.58 11.74
CA LEU A 263 3.94 9.94 11.42
C LEU A 263 3.99 10.85 12.66
N THR A 264 3.66 10.33 13.84
CA THR A 264 3.77 11.07 15.09
C THR A 264 5.23 11.34 15.44
N ALA A 265 6.07 10.30 15.39
CA ALA A 265 7.50 10.42 15.64
C ALA A 265 8.19 11.40 14.67
N PHE A 266 7.72 11.45 13.42
CA PHE A 266 8.18 12.40 12.41
C PHE A 266 7.74 13.81 12.78
N ALA A 267 6.45 14.00 13.06
CA ALA A 267 5.89 15.30 13.41
C ALA A 267 6.51 15.92 14.67
N ASP A 268 6.89 15.10 15.65
CA ASP A 268 7.55 15.55 16.89
C ASP A 268 8.99 16.03 16.68
N ARG A 269 9.63 15.64 15.56
CA ARG A 269 11.01 16.00 15.22
C ARG A 269 11.12 17.15 14.21
N ILE A 270 9.98 17.67 13.73
CA ILE A 270 9.98 18.78 12.78
C ILE A 270 10.47 20.04 13.48
N PRO A 271 11.53 20.69 12.98
CA PRO A 271 12.02 21.93 13.56
C PRO A 271 11.03 23.07 13.31
N ARG A 272 10.85 23.97 14.29
CA ARG A 272 9.92 25.11 14.18
C ARG A 272 10.15 25.96 12.93
N GLY A 273 11.41 26.18 12.54
CA GLY A 273 11.76 26.94 11.33
C GLY A 273 11.28 26.32 10.01
N ALA A 274 10.82 25.06 10.01
CA ALA A 274 10.22 24.42 8.85
C ALA A 274 8.69 24.62 8.77
N LEU A 275 8.04 25.12 9.82
CA LEU A 275 6.59 25.29 9.89
C LEU A 275 6.13 26.53 9.08
N LEU A 276 5.00 26.42 8.39
CA LEU A 276 4.35 27.55 7.73
C LEU A 276 3.60 28.40 8.76
N GLY A 277 3.80 29.72 8.71
CA GLY A 277 3.11 30.68 9.58
C GLY A 277 3.88 31.12 10.82
N ASP A 278 4.96 30.44 11.18
CA ASP A 278 5.97 30.97 12.09
C ASP A 278 6.83 31.96 11.27
N ALA A 279 6.40 33.22 11.22
CA ALA A 279 7.33 34.29 10.88
C ALA A 279 8.44 34.27 11.95
N ALA A 280 9.69 34.34 11.52
CA ALA A 280 10.81 34.49 12.43
C ALA A 280 10.61 35.75 13.26
N ASP A 281 10.28 35.58 14.53
CA ASP A 281 10.56 36.57 15.58
C ASP A 281 12.07 36.54 15.90
#